data_AF-A0A946B3M1-F1
#
_entry.id   AF-A0A946B3M1-F1
#
_cell.length_a   1.000
_cell.length_b   1.000
_cell.length_c   1.000
_cell.angle_alpha   90.00
_cell.angle_beta   90.00
_cell.angle_gamma   90.00
#
_symmetry.space_group_name_H-M   'P 1'
#
loop_
_entity.id
_entity.type
_entity.pdbx_description
1 polymer ?
#
loop_
_entity_poly.entity_id
_entity_poly.type
_entity_poly.pdbx_seq_one_letter_code
_entity_poly.pdbx_strand_id
1 'polypeptide(L)' 'MLHRGHCAFCPPEERRFITPDLIRVAGGLVGEPDEINERLDQLEAAGLKEVTLLPPIACMRSNFNDFAEAVMRPRQNQQT' A
#
# COMPACT_ATOMS: atom_id res chain seq x y z
N MET A 1 17.13 16.19 -13.16
CA MET A 1 16.62 16.16 -11.78
C MET A 1 16.80 14.74 -11.26
N LEU A 2 17.57 14.52 -10.19
CA LEU A 2 17.66 13.20 -9.55
C LEU A 2 16.45 13.04 -8.65
N HIS A 3 15.53 12.12 -8.97
CA HIS A 3 14.47 11.71 -8.05
C HIS A 3 15.12 10.88 -6.93
N ARG A 4 15.47 11.54 -5.83
CA ARG A 4 16.05 10.85 -4.66
C ARG A 4 14.92 10.14 -3.90
N GLY A 5 15.20 8.96 -3.39
CA GLY A 5 14.22 8.13 -2.67
C GLY A 5 13.83 6.86 -3.43
N HIS A 6 13.49 6.95 -4.73
CA HIS A 6 13.05 5.80 -5.55
C HIS A 6 12.01 4.91 -4.85
N CYS A 7 10.99 5.53 -4.24
CA CYS A 7 9.96 4.85 -3.44
C CYS A 7 10.46 4.08 -2.20
N ALA A 8 11.74 4.21 -1.82
CA ALA A 8 12.30 3.51 -0.66
C ALA A 8 12.34 4.38 0.61
N PHE A 9 12.45 5.70 0.47
CA PHE A 9 12.43 6.64 1.60
C PHE A 9 12.00 8.05 1.17
N CYS A 10 11.50 8.83 2.12
CA CYS A 10 11.25 10.26 1.95
C CYS A 10 12.47 11.08 2.41
N PRO A 11 13.08 11.91 1.54
CA PRO A 11 14.15 12.83 1.92
C PRO A 11 13.76 13.75 3.09
N PRO A 12 14.67 14.05 4.04
CA PRO A 12 14.37 14.90 5.19
C PRO A 12 13.76 16.26 4.82
N GLU A 13 14.25 16.88 3.76
CA GLU A 13 13.76 18.14 3.21
C GLU A 13 12.31 18.08 2.70
N GLU A 14 11.84 16.89 2.32
CA GLU A 14 10.51 16.66 1.77
C GLU A 14 9.48 16.29 2.84
N ARG A 15 9.90 15.83 4.02
CA ARG A 15 8.99 15.40 5.10
C ARG A 15 7.94 16.44 5.49
N ARG A 16 8.28 17.73 5.42
CA ARG A 16 7.36 18.84 5.71
C ARG A 16 6.14 18.90 4.78
N PHE A 17 6.23 18.28 3.61
CA PHE A 17 5.13 18.24 2.64
C PHE A 17 4.23 17.01 2.84
N ILE A 18 4.66 16.03 3.63
CA ILE A 18 3.90 14.82 3.91
C ILE A 18 2.91 15.11 5.04
N THR A 19 1.65 15.37 4.67
CA THR A 19 0.55 15.61 5.61
C THR A 19 -0.42 14.43 5.65
N PRO A 20 -1.18 14.24 6.74
CA PRO A 20 -2.22 13.21 6.79
C PRO A 20 -3.22 13.31 5.63
N ASP A 21 -3.60 14.53 5.24
CA ASP A 21 -4.52 14.74 4.12
C ASP A 21 -3.87 14.38 2.78
N LEU A 22 -2.60 14.72 2.56
CA LEU A 22 -1.87 14.30 1.37
C LEU A 22 -1.83 12.78 1.23
N ILE A 23 -1.53 12.07 2.33
CA ILE A 23 -1.47 10.60 2.36
C ILE A 23 -2.80 9.99 1.92
N ARG A 24 -3.93 10.53 2.40
CA ARG A 24 -5.27 10.05 2.05
C ARG A 24 -5.63 10.33 0.58
N VAL A 25 -5.36 11.54 0.09
CA VAL A 25 -5.77 11.93 -1.28
C VAL A 25 -4.84 11.40 -2.37
N ALA A 26 -3.57 11.07 -2.04
CA ALA A 26 -2.64 10.47 -3.00
C ALA A 26 -3.09 9.09 -3.50
N GLY A 27 -4.08 8.46 -2.84
CA GLY A 27 -4.77 7.28 -3.35
C GLY A 27 -3.98 5.98 -3.24
N GLY A 28 -2.95 5.94 -2.40
CA GLY A 28 -2.18 4.74 -2.07
C GLY A 28 -2.93 3.77 -1.15
N LEU A 29 -2.28 2.66 -0.82
CA LEU A 29 -2.78 1.65 0.13
C LEU A 29 -2.34 2.03 1.55
N VAL A 30 -3.18 2.76 2.28
CA VAL A 30 -2.87 3.26 3.63
C VAL A 30 -4.09 3.12 4.53
N GLY A 31 -3.88 2.55 5.72
CA GLY A 31 -4.93 2.33 6.71
C GLY A 31 -4.76 0.99 7.42
N GLU A 32 -5.80 0.61 8.15
CA GLU A 32 -5.97 -0.74 8.68
C GLU A 32 -6.22 -1.76 7.54
N PRO A 33 -6.06 -3.07 7.79
CA PRO A 33 -6.20 -4.10 6.76
C PRO A 33 -7.53 -4.04 5.99
N ASP A 34 -8.65 -3.78 6.66
CA ASP A 34 -9.96 -3.68 6.02
C ASP A 34 -10.08 -2.45 5.10
N GLU A 35 -9.51 -1.30 5.50
CA GLU A 35 -9.46 -0.09 4.66
C GLU A 35 -8.60 -0.32 3.41
N ILE A 36 -7.49 -1.06 3.55
CA ILE A 36 -6.64 -1.45 2.43
C ILE A 36 -7.40 -2.39 1.47
N ASN A 37 -8.17 -3.33 1.99
CA ASN A 37 -9.00 -4.24 1.19
C ASN A 37 -10.08 -3.49 0.42
N GLU A 38 -10.84 -2.61 1.08
CA GLU A 38 -11.84 -1.77 0.41
C GLU A 38 -11.22 -0.94 -0.72
N ARG A 39 -10.02 -0.40 -0.50
CA ARG A 39 -9.29 0.34 -1.52
C ARG A 39 -8.86 -0.55 -2.68
N LEU A 40 -8.38 -1.77 -2.41
CA LEU A 40 -8.01 -2.74 -3.44
C LEU A 40 -9.22 -3.13 -4.29
N ASP A 41 -10.39 -3.36 -3.70
CA ASP A 41 -11.63 -3.69 -4.42
C ASP A 41 -12.06 -2.52 -5.34
N GLN A 42 -11.96 -1.27 -4.87
CA GLN A 42 -12.21 -0.09 -5.70
C GLN A 42 -11.24 0.01 -6.88
N LEU A 43 -9.96 -0.24 -6.64
CA LEU A 43 -8.93 -0.22 -7.67
C LEU A 43 -9.10 -1.36 -8.68
N GLU A 44 -9.47 -2.56 -8.21
CA GLU A 44 -9.79 -3.72 -9.05
C GLU A 44 -10.97 -3.42 -9.98
N ALA A 45 -12.05 -2.83 -9.43
CA ALA A 45 -13.20 -2.37 -10.20
C ALA A 45 -12.83 -1.28 -11.23
N ALA A 46 -11.84 -0.44 -10.91
CA ALA A 46 -11.28 0.55 -11.83
C ALA A 46 -10.27 -0.03 -12.86
N GLY A 47 -10.01 -1.33 -12.82
CA GLY A 47 -9.19 -2.04 -13.81
C GLY A 47 -7.78 -2.40 -13.34
N LEU A 48 -7.41 -2.16 -12.08
CA LEU A 48 -6.16 -2.67 -11.51
C LEU A 48 -6.18 -4.20 -11.54
N LYS A 49 -5.04 -4.81 -11.88
CA LYS A 49 -4.91 -6.28 -11.96
C LYS A 49 -3.84 -6.85 -11.03
N GLU A 50 -2.84 -6.05 -10.70
CA GLU A 50 -1.69 -6.51 -9.94
C GLU A 50 -1.18 -5.39 -9.03
N VAL A 51 -0.64 -5.79 -7.88
CA VAL A 51 0.05 -4.92 -6.92
C VAL A 51 1.44 -5.49 -6.67
N THR A 52 2.46 -4.64 -6.75
CA THR A 52 3.84 -5.00 -6.38
C THR A 52 4.19 -4.37 -5.04
N LEU A 53 4.62 -5.19 -4.09
CA LEU A 53 5.12 -4.74 -2.80
C LEU A 53 6.64 -4.54 -2.87
N LEU A 54 7.12 -3.39 -2.40
CA LEU A 54 8.55 -3.02 -2.41
C LEU A 54 9.06 -2.71 -0.98
N PRO A 55 9.02 -3.67 -0.03
CA PRO A 55 9.53 -3.44 1.31
C PRO A 55 11.06 -3.40 1.35
N PRO A 56 11.66 -2.74 2.36
CA PRO A 56 13.09 -2.81 2.61
C PRO A 56 13.57 -4.26 2.80
N ILE A 57 14.73 -4.61 2.25
CA ILE A 57 15.30 -5.97 2.30
C ILE A 57 15.37 -6.50 3.75
N ALA A 58 15.72 -5.63 4.71
CA ALA A 58 15.87 -5.99 6.11
C ALA A 58 14.60 -6.57 6.77
N CYS A 59 13.40 -6.17 6.30
CA CYS A 59 12.11 -6.64 6.84
C CYS A 59 11.21 -7.28 5.78
N MET A 60 11.73 -7.55 4.58
CA MET A 60 10.95 -8.00 3.42
C MET A 60 10.12 -9.26 3.72
N ARG A 61 10.71 -10.25 4.39
CA ARG A 61 10.02 -11.52 4.69
C ARG A 61 8.86 -11.35 5.66
N SER A 62 9.05 -10.62 6.76
CA SER A 62 7.97 -10.38 7.72
C SER A 62 6.89 -9.50 7.10
N ASN A 63 7.27 -8.46 6.36
CA ASN A 63 6.31 -7.60 5.67
C ASN A 63 5.42 -8.38 4.69
N PHE A 64 5.99 -9.29 3.89
CA PHE A 64 5.21 -10.13 3.00
C PHE A 64 4.28 -11.10 3.76
N ASN A 65 4.75 -11.70 4.85
CA ASN A 65 3.90 -12.56 5.68
C ASN A 65 2.74 -11.77 6.28
N ASP A 66 3.01 -10.61 6.87
CA ASP A 66 2.00 -9.74 7.48
C ASP A 66 0.97 -9.30 6.44
N PHE A 67 1.42 -8.91 5.24
CA PHE A 67 0.50 -8.51 4.16
C PHE A 67 -0.34 -9.69 3.66
N ALA A 68 0.27 -10.86 3.47
CA ALA A 68 -0.45 -12.06 3.05
C ALA A 68 -1.51 -12.47 4.09
N GLU A 69 -1.17 -12.38 5.36
CA GLU A 69 -2.06 -12.74 6.47
C GLU A 69 -3.09 -11.67 6.78
N ALA A 70 -2.80 -10.39 6.68
CA ALA A 70 -3.76 -9.35 7.07
C ALA A 70 -4.64 -8.90 5.90
N VAL A 71 -4.09 -8.86 4.68
CA VAL A 71 -4.74 -8.26 3.51
C VAL A 71 -5.17 -9.33 2.52
N MET A 72 -4.29 -10.26 2.14
CA MET A 72 -4.59 -11.24 1.07
C MET A 72 -5.43 -12.45 1.52
N ARG A 73 -5.91 -12.50 2.77
CA ARG A 73 -6.66 -13.66 3.27
C ARG A 73 -7.82 -14.00 2.31
N PRO A 74 -8.05 -15.28 2.00
CA PRO A 74 -9.15 -15.67 1.13
C PRO A 74 -10.46 -15.12 1.68
N ARG A 75 -11.15 -14.30 0.87
CA ARG A 75 -12.49 -13.83 1.21
C ARG A 75 -13.35 -15.08 1.43
N GLN A 76 -13.98 -15.21 2.59
CA GLN A 76 -14.99 -16.25 2.78
C GLN A 76 -16.12 -15.98 1.77
N ASN A 77 -16.23 -16.83 0.75
CA ASN A 77 -17.29 -16.92 -0.26
C ASN A 77 -18.25 -15.71 -0.30
N GLN A 78 -17.97 -14.71 -1.15
CA GLN A 78 -19.05 -13.88 -1.69
C GLN A 78 -19.83 -14.76 -2.66
N GLN A 79 -20.88 -15.36 -2.12
CA GLN A 79 -21.86 -16.14 -2.84
C GLN A 79 -22.68 -15.18 -3.71
N THR A 80 -22.43 -15.19 -5.02
CA THR A 80 -23.32 -14.65 -6.05
C THR A 80 -23.93 -15.79 -6.83
#